data_AF-A0A3S1BF91-F1
#
_entry.id   AF-A0A3S1BF91-F1
#
_cell.length_a   1.000
_cell.length_b   1.000
_cell.length_c   1.000
_cell.angle_alpha   90.00
_cell.angle_beta   90.00
_cell.angle_gamma   90.00
#
_symmetry.space_group_name_H-M   'P 1'
#
loop_
_entity.id
_entity.type
_entity.pdbx_description
1 polymer ?
#
loop_
_entity_poly.entity_id
_entity_poly.type
_entity_poly.pdbx_seq_one_letter_code
_entity_poly.pdbx_strand_id
1 'polypeptide(L)'
;LQEDFEAWLELSALNLKRAIEGRKVTAKGCESTCKNQCSCKTKTDGGDGDEAAEACSSDEDSDIGEEFVSDEDDGEEESTPGQGGADVMDLEDLGKVMHQAVQAKRQNGVHGSGDGPREMITPLLRESLEKQGYKLIGSHSGVKLCRWTKSMLRGRGGCYKHTFYGIESHRCMETTPSLACANKCVFCWRHHTNPVGTEWKWTMDEPQAIFDGALNNHTKLIKQFKGVPGVKADRFAEAMTPQHCALSLVGEPIMYPQINEFVRLLHARHISSFLVTNAQFPQEIRDLLPVTQLYVSVDAATKESLKKIDRPLFKDFWQRFIDSLTALRDKGQRTVYRLTLVKAFNTEELDNYAKLVSLGNPDFIEVKGVRYCGESIVDYNSIFVQGVTYGYKLTFLHLYRELRMVTN
;
A
#
# COMPACT_ATOMS: atom_id res chain seq x y z
N LEU A 1 1.40 -14.68 -28.42
CA LEU A 1 1.57 -15.03 -26.98
C LEU A 1 2.53 -16.19 -26.78
N GLN A 2 2.28 -17.37 -27.35
CA GLN A 2 3.22 -18.50 -27.30
C GLN A 2 4.35 -18.34 -28.32
N GLU A 3 4.03 -17.88 -29.53
CA GLU A 3 5.02 -17.54 -30.56
C GLU A 3 5.96 -16.40 -30.12
N ASP A 4 5.44 -15.37 -29.44
CA ASP A 4 6.26 -14.30 -28.86
C ASP A 4 7.18 -14.80 -27.72
N PHE A 5 6.73 -15.84 -27.00
CA PHE A 5 7.51 -16.46 -25.92
C PHE A 5 8.62 -17.35 -26.48
N GLU A 6 8.34 -18.08 -27.56
CA GLU A 6 9.32 -18.91 -28.30
C GLU A 6 10.37 -18.03 -28.99
N ALA A 7 9.95 -16.96 -29.67
CA ALA A 7 10.87 -16.00 -30.30
C ALA A 7 11.80 -15.32 -29.28
N TRP A 8 11.29 -15.00 -28.08
CA TRP A 8 12.13 -14.47 -27.00
C TRP A 8 13.07 -15.52 -26.40
N LEU A 9 12.65 -16.77 -26.30
CA LEU A 9 13.48 -17.90 -25.85
C LEU A 9 14.66 -18.12 -26.80
N GLU A 10 14.43 -18.06 -28.11
CA GLU A 10 15.49 -18.19 -29.12
C GLU A 10 16.49 -17.02 -29.07
N LEU A 11 16.00 -15.78 -28.99
CA LEU A 11 16.84 -14.58 -28.83
C LEU A 11 17.66 -14.61 -27.54
N SER A 12 17.06 -15.08 -26.44
CA SER A 12 17.71 -15.18 -25.14
C SER A 12 18.73 -16.32 -25.10
N ALA A 13 18.45 -17.45 -25.76
CA ALA A 13 19.39 -18.55 -25.91
C ALA A 13 20.59 -18.16 -26.79
N LEU A 14 20.39 -17.32 -27.82
CA LEU A 14 21.48 -16.77 -28.64
C LEU A 14 22.40 -15.85 -27.83
N ASN A 15 21.81 -15.00 -26.99
CA ASN A 15 22.56 -14.11 -26.10
C ASN A 15 23.27 -14.88 -24.98
N LEU A 16 22.67 -15.97 -24.50
CA LEU A 16 23.27 -16.87 -23.52
C LEU A 16 24.43 -17.67 -24.14
N LYS A 17 24.30 -18.18 -25.37
CA LYS A 17 25.42 -18.78 -26.10
C LYS A 17 26.57 -17.79 -26.32
N ARG A 18 26.27 -16.55 -26.69
CA ARG A 18 27.28 -15.48 -26.81
C ARG A 18 27.97 -15.14 -25.48
N ALA A 19 27.28 -15.32 -24.35
CA ALA A 19 27.85 -15.13 -23.02
C ALA A 19 28.67 -16.35 -22.55
N ILE A 20 28.22 -17.57 -22.86
CA ILE A 20 28.86 -18.83 -22.49
C ILE A 20 30.11 -19.10 -23.34
N GLU A 21 30.09 -18.78 -24.63
CA GLU A 21 31.23 -19.07 -25.53
C GLU A 21 32.40 -18.10 -25.35
N GLY A 22 32.23 -17.05 -24.53
CA GLY A 22 33.25 -16.05 -24.22
C GLY A 22 33.68 -15.28 -25.46
N ARG A 23 33.74 -13.95 -25.41
CA ARG A 23 34.52 -13.23 -26.41
C ARG A 23 35.97 -13.66 -26.24
N LYS A 24 36.46 -14.54 -27.11
CA LYS A 24 37.89 -14.58 -27.44
C LYS A 24 38.23 -13.20 -27.98
N VAL A 25 38.70 -12.32 -27.10
CA VAL A 25 39.39 -11.10 -27.50
C VAL A 25 40.70 -11.58 -28.11
N THR A 26 40.72 -11.76 -29.43
CA THR A 26 41.98 -11.80 -30.16
C THR A 26 42.56 -10.40 -30.07
N ALA A 27 43.64 -10.24 -29.30
CA ALA A 27 44.47 -9.04 -29.34
C ALA A 27 44.95 -8.86 -30.79
N LYS A 28 44.32 -7.96 -31.53
CA LYS A 28 44.95 -7.38 -32.72
C LYS A 28 45.92 -6.33 -32.21
N GLY A 29 47.17 -6.50 -32.60
CA GLY A 29 48.31 -5.71 -32.15
C GLY A 29 48.07 -4.21 -32.25
N CYS A 30 48.53 -3.51 -31.22
CA CYS A 30 48.83 -2.10 -31.34
C CYS A 30 50.07 -1.98 -32.23
N GLU A 31 49.87 -1.82 -33.54
CA GLU A 31 50.87 -1.24 -34.42
C GLU A 31 50.32 0.07 -35.00
N SER A 32 50.99 1.15 -34.60
CA SER A 32 51.19 2.39 -35.38
C SER A 32 50.09 3.47 -35.48
N THR A 33 49.30 3.78 -34.45
CA THR A 33 48.80 5.18 -34.29
C THR A 33 48.27 5.48 -32.88
N CYS A 34 49.16 5.69 -31.92
CA CYS A 34 48.78 6.36 -30.66
C CYS A 34 49.87 7.34 -30.27
N LYS A 35 49.70 8.62 -30.65
CA LYS A 35 50.52 9.71 -30.13
C LYS A 35 49.92 10.15 -28.79
N ASN A 36 50.71 9.88 -27.75
CA ASN A 36 50.84 10.58 -26.46
C ASN A 36 49.59 10.83 -25.58
N GLN A 37 49.75 10.36 -24.34
CA GLN A 37 48.99 10.67 -23.11
C GLN A 37 47.81 9.75 -22.75
N CYS A 38 48.13 8.55 -22.28
CA CYS A 38 47.38 7.94 -21.18
C CYS A 38 48.36 7.20 -20.26
N SER A 39 48.71 7.81 -19.12
CA SER A 39 49.55 7.20 -18.08
C SER A 39 48.68 6.63 -16.97
N CYS A 40 48.13 5.44 -17.16
CA CYS A 40 47.62 4.61 -16.07
C CYS A 40 48.80 3.79 -15.51
N LYS A 41 49.46 4.32 -14.47
CA LYS A 41 50.35 3.52 -13.61
C LYS A 41 49.58 3.04 -12.39
N THR A 42 49.31 1.75 -12.36
CA THR A 42 49.08 0.93 -11.17
C THR A 42 50.41 0.65 -10.47
N LYS A 43 50.46 0.74 -9.12
CA LYS A 43 51.33 -0.10 -8.27
C LYS A 43 50.76 -0.26 -6.85
N THR A 44 50.96 -1.48 -6.35
CA THR A 44 50.60 -2.10 -5.06
C THR A 44 51.78 -2.08 -4.06
N ASP A 45 51.45 -2.03 -2.76
CA ASP A 45 52.11 -2.49 -1.50
C ASP A 45 53.61 -2.27 -1.17
N GLY A 46 53.84 -1.74 0.06
CA GLY A 46 54.85 -2.24 1.03
C GLY A 46 55.84 -1.24 1.69
N GLY A 47 55.68 -0.99 3.01
CA GLY A 47 56.80 -0.93 4.01
C GLY A 47 57.42 0.41 4.48
N ASP A 48 57.28 0.67 5.79
CA ASP A 48 58.11 1.44 6.78
C ASP A 48 58.44 2.95 6.66
N GLY A 49 58.25 3.66 7.80
CA GLY A 49 59.21 4.66 8.31
C GLY A 49 58.76 6.12 8.45
N ASP A 50 58.49 6.53 9.69
CA ASP A 50 58.74 7.82 10.38
C ASP A 50 58.11 9.18 9.97
N GLU A 51 57.57 9.78 11.05
CA GLU A 51 57.54 11.18 11.48
C GLU A 51 56.73 12.29 10.74
N ALA A 52 55.78 12.81 11.55
CA ALA A 52 55.55 14.23 11.88
C ALA A 52 54.48 15.06 11.12
N ALA A 53 53.67 15.72 11.97
CA ALA A 53 52.86 16.93 11.77
C ALA A 53 51.61 16.78 10.84
N GLU A 54 50.41 17.28 11.14
CA GLU A 54 50.00 18.35 12.04
C GLU A 54 48.46 18.30 12.23
N ALA A 55 48.08 18.69 13.44
CA ALA A 55 46.81 19.11 14.05
C ALA A 55 45.55 19.47 13.20
N CYS A 56 44.40 19.11 13.81
CA CYS A 56 43.18 19.94 14.12
C CYS A 56 42.40 20.63 12.98
N SER A 57 41.10 20.93 13.03
CA SER A 57 39.96 20.81 13.97
C SER A 57 38.66 21.00 13.12
N SER A 58 37.46 20.54 13.56
CA SER A 58 36.30 21.34 14.05
C SER A 58 35.84 22.48 13.08
N ASP A 59 34.58 22.78 12.76
CA ASP A 59 33.26 22.80 13.41
C ASP A 59 32.18 22.87 12.29
N GLU A 60 31.00 22.24 12.40
CA GLU A 60 29.68 22.77 12.80
C GLU A 60 29.09 23.99 12.04
N ASP A 61 27.78 23.84 11.75
CA ASP A 61 26.73 24.83 11.49
C ASP A 61 26.69 25.68 10.21
N SER A 62 25.59 25.58 9.46
CA SER A 62 24.43 26.47 9.71
C SER A 62 23.27 26.25 8.74
N ASP A 63 22.10 26.21 9.37
CA ASP A 63 20.74 26.26 8.86
C ASP A 63 20.45 27.66 8.28
N ILE A 64 19.93 27.76 7.06
CA ILE A 64 19.34 29.00 6.53
C ILE A 64 18.03 28.65 5.81
N GLY A 65 16.92 29.08 6.41
CA GLY A 65 15.62 29.13 5.78
C GLY A 65 15.52 30.35 4.85
N GLU A 66 14.81 30.17 3.74
CA GLU A 66 14.33 31.28 2.91
C GLU A 66 12.81 31.16 2.75
N GLU A 67 12.12 32.13 3.33
CA GLU A 67 10.76 32.53 2.97
C GLU A 67 10.81 33.16 1.56
N PHE A 68 9.93 32.72 0.67
CA PHE A 68 9.68 33.43 -0.59
C PHE A 68 8.21 33.80 -0.66
N VAL A 69 7.97 35.11 -0.69
CA VAL A 69 6.68 35.77 -0.96
C VAL A 69 6.78 36.37 -2.35
N SER A 70 5.79 36.14 -3.20
CA SER A 70 5.55 36.98 -4.38
C SER A 70 4.09 36.88 -4.84
N ASP A 71 3.36 37.93 -4.51
CA ASP A 71 2.39 38.75 -5.27
C ASP A 71 1.50 38.17 -6.38
N GLU A 72 0.28 38.69 -6.33
CA GLU A 72 -0.91 38.54 -7.18
C GLU A 72 -0.71 39.18 -8.57
N ASP A 73 -1.36 38.62 -9.60
CA ASP A 73 -1.74 39.36 -10.81
C ASP A 73 -3.10 38.84 -11.32
N ASP A 74 -3.99 39.81 -11.58
CA ASP A 74 -5.39 39.66 -11.99
C ASP A 74 -5.50 39.65 -13.53
N GLY A 75 -6.41 38.83 -14.06
CA GLY A 75 -6.77 38.85 -15.48
C GLY A 75 -8.18 38.33 -15.71
N GLU A 76 -9.13 39.25 -15.83
CA GLU A 76 -10.52 39.02 -16.21
C GLU A 76 -10.66 38.84 -17.74
N GLU A 77 -11.44 37.84 -18.20
CA GLU A 77 -12.19 37.92 -19.46
C GLU A 77 -13.55 37.18 -19.32
N GLU A 78 -14.63 37.89 -19.67
CA GLU A 78 -16.02 37.40 -19.72
C GLU A 78 -16.35 36.65 -21.03
N SER A 79 -17.19 35.60 -20.96
CA SER A 79 -18.43 35.45 -21.76
C SER A 79 -19.20 34.14 -21.48
N THR A 80 -20.52 34.17 -21.68
CA THR A 80 -21.60 33.38 -21.05
C THR A 80 -22.18 32.22 -21.93
N PRO A 81 -23.36 31.59 -21.65
CA PRO A 81 -23.54 30.40 -20.82
C PRO A 81 -24.18 29.17 -21.54
N GLY A 82 -23.95 27.95 -21.04
CA GLY A 82 -24.65 26.73 -21.49
C GLY A 82 -24.58 25.57 -20.47
N GLN A 83 -25.75 25.10 -20.03
CA GLN A 83 -26.03 24.25 -18.86
C GLN A 83 -25.48 22.81 -18.90
N GLY A 84 -25.07 22.30 -17.72
CA GLY A 84 -24.93 20.87 -17.42
C GLY A 84 -24.05 20.57 -16.20
N GLY A 85 -24.59 20.78 -14.99
CA GLY A 85 -23.84 20.81 -13.72
C GLY A 85 -22.99 19.58 -13.38
N ALA A 86 -21.68 19.80 -13.35
CA ALA A 86 -20.74 19.13 -12.46
C ALA A 86 -20.40 20.13 -11.35
N ASP A 87 -20.66 19.76 -10.10
CA ASP A 87 -20.42 20.58 -8.92
C ASP A 87 -18.90 20.75 -8.72
N VAL A 88 -18.36 21.85 -9.23
CA VAL A 88 -16.97 22.26 -9.03
C VAL A 88 -16.90 22.91 -7.65
N MET A 89 -16.10 22.34 -6.75
CA MET A 89 -15.93 22.89 -5.40
C MET A 89 -15.32 24.30 -5.49
N ASP A 90 -16.04 25.29 -4.96
CA ASP A 90 -15.68 26.71 -4.99
C ASP A 90 -14.44 26.99 -4.13
N LEU A 91 -13.62 27.96 -4.53
CA LEU A 91 -12.45 28.44 -3.77
C LEU A 91 -12.85 28.97 -2.39
N GLU A 92 -14.07 29.49 -2.24
CA GLU A 92 -14.61 29.86 -0.93
C GLU A 92 -14.81 28.66 0.00
N ASP A 93 -15.13 27.48 -0.53
CA ASP A 93 -15.31 26.27 0.26
C ASP A 93 -13.97 25.68 0.72
N LEU A 94 -12.91 25.83 -0.08
CA LEU A 94 -11.55 25.48 0.33
C LEU A 94 -11.03 26.42 1.45
N GLY A 95 -11.32 27.71 1.34
CA GLY A 95 -11.03 28.73 2.36
C GLY A 95 -11.76 28.44 3.66
N LYS A 96 -13.05 28.07 3.61
CA LYS A 96 -13.85 27.65 4.77
C LYS A 96 -13.29 26.38 5.40
N VAL A 97 -12.90 25.37 4.62
CA VAL A 97 -12.31 24.12 5.13
C VAL A 97 -10.95 24.36 5.79
N MET A 98 -10.13 25.26 5.26
CA MET A 98 -8.83 25.61 5.84
C MET A 98 -8.98 26.47 7.10
N HIS A 99 -9.89 27.45 7.10
CA HIS A 99 -10.23 28.22 8.31
C HIS A 99 -10.85 27.33 9.40
N GLN A 100 -11.70 26.37 9.03
CA GLN A 100 -12.28 25.39 9.95
C GLN A 100 -11.24 24.38 10.44
N ALA A 101 -10.25 23.99 9.64
CA ALA A 101 -9.15 23.13 10.08
C ALA A 101 -8.19 23.87 11.04
N VAL A 102 -7.95 25.17 10.83
CA VAL A 102 -7.19 26.03 11.73
C VAL A 102 -7.99 26.35 13.01
N GLN A 103 -9.30 26.56 12.91
CA GLN A 103 -10.19 26.70 14.06
C GLN A 103 -10.36 25.38 14.83
N ALA A 104 -10.42 24.23 14.15
CA ALA A 104 -10.40 22.92 14.79
C ALA A 104 -9.04 22.65 15.47
N LYS A 105 -7.91 23.12 14.91
CA LYS A 105 -6.62 23.10 15.61
C LYS A 105 -6.58 24.04 16.82
N ARG A 106 -7.22 25.22 16.75
CA ARG A 106 -7.32 26.19 17.87
C ARG A 106 -8.29 25.73 18.97
N GLN A 107 -9.42 25.11 18.62
CA GLN A 107 -10.35 24.45 19.55
C GLN A 107 -9.76 23.16 20.13
N ASN A 108 -8.95 22.41 19.37
CA ASN A 108 -8.18 21.27 19.87
C ASN A 108 -7.01 21.68 20.79
N GLY A 109 -6.64 22.96 20.83
CA GLY A 109 -5.64 23.50 21.76
C GLY A 109 -6.22 23.99 23.09
N VAL A 110 -7.53 24.25 23.15
CA VAL A 110 -8.21 24.78 24.34
C VAL A 110 -9.65 24.28 24.36
N HIS A 111 -9.87 23.01 24.74
CA HIS A 111 -11.08 22.50 25.42
C HIS A 111 -10.83 21.04 25.84
N GLY A 112 -10.03 20.90 26.90
CA GLY A 112 -10.19 19.79 27.82
C GLY A 112 -11.42 20.06 28.68
N SER A 113 -12.50 19.35 28.41
CA SER A 113 -13.69 19.28 29.30
C SER A 113 -14.57 18.09 28.93
N GLY A 114 -13.95 16.92 28.74
CA GLY A 114 -14.59 15.61 28.72
C GLY A 114 -13.56 14.60 29.20
N ASP A 115 -13.79 14.00 30.36
CA ASP A 115 -12.83 13.14 31.08
C ASP A 115 -12.67 11.73 30.43
N GLY A 116 -12.79 11.64 29.11
CA GLY A 116 -12.86 10.37 28.38
C GLY A 116 -12.13 10.40 27.03
N PRO A 117 -11.80 9.22 26.48
CA PRO A 117 -11.18 9.10 25.18
C PRO A 117 -12.08 9.69 24.09
N ARG A 118 -11.47 10.33 23.10
CA ARG A 118 -12.19 10.91 21.96
C ARG A 118 -12.58 9.85 20.93
N GLU A 119 -13.64 10.10 20.17
CA GLU A 119 -13.98 9.25 19.02
C GLU A 119 -12.91 9.31 17.92
N MET A 120 -12.74 8.21 17.19
CA MET A 120 -11.81 8.13 16.05
C MET A 120 -12.39 8.85 14.82
N ILE A 121 -13.70 8.77 14.64
CA ILE A 121 -14.44 9.39 13.54
C ILE A 121 -14.92 10.78 13.98
N THR A 122 -14.23 11.82 13.52
CA THR A 122 -14.68 13.21 13.70
C THR A 122 -15.88 13.52 12.78
N PRO A 123 -16.69 14.55 13.08
CA PRO A 123 -17.82 14.94 12.22
C PRO A 123 -17.39 15.24 10.77
N LEU A 124 -16.28 15.96 10.57
CA LEU A 124 -15.73 16.24 9.24
C LEU A 124 -15.28 14.97 8.50
N LEU A 125 -14.63 14.05 9.21
CA LEU A 125 -14.22 12.77 8.64
C LEU A 125 -15.45 11.92 8.27
N ARG A 126 -16.50 11.94 9.11
CA ARG A 126 -17.77 11.23 8.86
C ARG A 126 -18.39 11.68 7.54
N GLU A 127 -18.58 12.99 7.37
CA GLU A 127 -19.16 13.55 6.16
C GLU A 127 -18.35 13.17 4.91
N SER A 128 -17.02 13.31 4.98
CA SER A 128 -16.13 12.96 3.86
C SER A 128 -16.19 11.47 3.49
N LEU A 129 -16.17 10.57 4.48
CA LEU A 129 -16.22 9.12 4.24
C LEU A 129 -17.60 8.68 3.72
N GLU A 130 -18.68 9.24 4.24
CA GLU A 130 -20.04 8.92 3.81
C GLU A 130 -20.31 9.34 2.36
N LYS A 131 -19.84 10.53 1.94
CA LYS A 131 -19.86 10.96 0.52
C LYS A 131 -19.17 9.96 -0.41
N GLN A 132 -18.20 9.22 0.11
CA GLN A 132 -17.41 8.24 -0.64
C GLN A 132 -17.95 6.82 -0.54
N GLY A 133 -19.16 6.67 -0.02
CA GLY A 133 -19.91 5.41 0.03
C GLY A 133 -19.54 4.51 1.20
N TYR A 134 -18.81 5.01 2.20
CA TYR A 134 -18.63 4.28 3.46
C TYR A 134 -19.94 4.29 4.26
N LYS A 135 -20.18 3.20 4.99
CA LYS A 135 -21.17 3.12 6.05
C LYS A 135 -20.42 2.93 7.36
N LEU A 136 -20.26 4.03 8.08
CA LEU A 136 -19.53 4.06 9.34
C LEU A 136 -20.34 3.37 10.44
N ILE A 137 -19.62 2.77 11.38
CA ILE A 137 -20.17 1.95 12.46
C ILE A 137 -19.53 2.46 13.75
N GLY A 138 -20.38 2.96 14.65
CA GLY A 138 -19.95 3.54 15.92
C GLY A 138 -18.95 4.69 15.75
N SER A 139 -17.92 4.66 16.59
CA SER A 139 -16.92 5.70 16.77
C SER A 139 -15.63 5.47 15.98
N HIS A 140 -15.39 4.25 15.44
CA HIS A 140 -14.10 3.92 14.81
C HIS A 140 -14.12 2.90 13.64
N SER A 141 -15.28 2.35 13.30
CA SER A 141 -15.38 1.26 12.33
C SER A 141 -16.12 1.66 11.04
N GLY A 142 -16.03 0.84 10.00
CA GLY A 142 -16.81 1.09 8.78
C GLY A 142 -16.80 -0.05 7.78
N VAL A 143 -17.86 -0.10 6.96
CA VAL A 143 -18.02 -1.05 5.86
C VAL A 143 -18.25 -0.32 4.54
N LYS A 144 -17.78 -0.89 3.44
CA LYS A 144 -18.01 -0.33 2.09
C LYS A 144 -18.22 -1.46 1.09
N LEU A 145 -19.02 -1.18 0.06
CA LEU A 145 -19.24 -2.15 -1.00
C LEU A 145 -18.07 -2.18 -1.98
N CYS A 146 -17.43 -3.34 -2.12
CA CYS A 146 -16.35 -3.54 -3.07
C CYS A 146 -16.84 -3.31 -4.51
N ARG A 147 -15.98 -2.73 -5.35
CA ARG A 147 -16.24 -2.58 -6.80
C ARG A 147 -16.59 -3.92 -7.46
N TRP A 148 -15.90 -5.00 -7.07
CA TRP A 148 -16.08 -6.32 -7.67
C TRP A 148 -17.35 -7.02 -7.21
N THR A 149 -17.88 -6.70 -6.03
CA THR A 149 -19.23 -7.12 -5.62
C THR A 149 -20.26 -6.60 -6.63
N LYS A 150 -20.19 -5.31 -7.00
CA LYS A 150 -21.08 -4.69 -8.00
C LYS A 150 -20.96 -5.33 -9.39
N SER A 151 -19.76 -5.79 -9.75
CA SER A 151 -19.48 -6.48 -11.01
C SER A 151 -20.09 -7.88 -11.04
N MET A 152 -19.83 -8.66 -9.98
CA MET A 152 -20.27 -10.05 -9.89
C MET A 152 -21.78 -10.16 -9.71
N LEU A 153 -22.42 -9.22 -9.00
CA LEU A 153 -23.88 -9.08 -8.94
C LEU A 153 -24.53 -8.95 -10.33
N ARG A 154 -23.82 -8.34 -11.29
CA ARG A 154 -24.28 -8.17 -12.68
C ARG A 154 -23.88 -9.30 -13.62
N GLY A 155 -23.27 -10.37 -13.09
CA GLY A 155 -22.73 -11.47 -13.89
C GLY A 155 -21.52 -11.07 -14.75
N ARG A 156 -20.81 -9.99 -14.41
CA ARG A 156 -19.62 -9.50 -15.14
C ARG A 156 -18.30 -10.05 -14.57
N GLY A 157 -18.37 -11.11 -13.75
CA GLY A 157 -17.22 -11.73 -13.10
C GLY A 157 -16.83 -11.11 -11.75
N GLY A 158 -16.08 -11.90 -10.97
CA GLY A 158 -15.52 -11.54 -9.66
C GLY A 158 -14.13 -10.90 -9.74
N CYS A 159 -13.56 -10.56 -8.58
CA CYS A 159 -12.18 -10.10 -8.49
C CYS A 159 -11.17 -11.22 -8.71
N TYR A 160 -9.87 -10.88 -8.80
CA TYR A 160 -8.80 -11.86 -8.97
C TYR A 160 -8.78 -12.96 -7.90
N LYS A 161 -9.27 -12.66 -6.68
CA LYS A 161 -9.36 -13.64 -5.59
C LYS A 161 -10.37 -14.76 -5.87
N HIS A 162 -11.34 -14.53 -6.75
CA HIS A 162 -12.21 -15.58 -7.25
C HIS A 162 -11.40 -16.64 -8.01
N THR A 163 -10.50 -16.20 -8.89
CA THR A 163 -9.62 -17.10 -9.65
C THR A 163 -8.58 -17.78 -8.77
N PHE A 164 -7.97 -17.06 -7.83
CA PHE A 164 -6.89 -17.62 -7.01
C PHE A 164 -7.39 -18.54 -5.89
N TYR A 165 -8.52 -18.19 -5.27
CA TYR A 165 -8.97 -18.81 -4.02
C TYR A 165 -10.44 -19.23 -4.02
N GLY A 166 -11.15 -19.10 -5.15
CA GLY A 166 -12.58 -19.42 -5.24
C GLY A 166 -13.51 -18.41 -4.56
N ILE A 167 -13.00 -17.26 -4.09
CA ILE A 167 -13.78 -16.28 -3.31
C ILE A 167 -14.84 -15.62 -4.19
N GLU A 168 -16.10 -15.78 -3.80
CA GLU A 168 -17.23 -15.15 -4.48
C GLU A 168 -17.36 -13.68 -4.05
N SER A 169 -16.99 -12.76 -4.93
CA SER A 169 -16.92 -11.32 -4.61
C SER A 169 -18.28 -10.71 -4.24
N HIS A 170 -19.40 -11.25 -4.75
CA HIS A 170 -20.73 -10.79 -4.36
C HIS A 170 -21.15 -11.22 -2.95
N ARG A 171 -20.44 -12.19 -2.35
CA ARG A 171 -20.63 -12.66 -0.97
C ARG A 171 -19.51 -12.20 -0.03
N CYS A 172 -18.69 -11.25 -0.47
CA CYS A 172 -17.60 -10.67 0.30
C CYS A 172 -18.01 -9.34 0.92
N MET A 173 -17.94 -9.27 2.25
CA MET A 173 -18.09 -8.03 3.03
C MET A 173 -16.71 -7.42 3.27
N GLU A 174 -16.50 -6.19 2.80
CA GLU A 174 -15.27 -5.43 3.02
C GLU A 174 -15.46 -4.41 4.14
N THR A 175 -14.79 -4.61 5.27
CA THR A 175 -14.97 -3.84 6.50
C THR A 175 -13.63 -3.54 7.17
N THR A 176 -13.64 -2.64 8.14
CA THR A 176 -12.54 -2.44 9.07
C THR A 176 -13.07 -2.12 10.47
N PRO A 177 -12.49 -2.73 11.53
CA PRO A 177 -12.75 -2.34 12.91
C PRO A 177 -11.85 -1.17 13.37
N SER A 178 -10.94 -0.67 12.53
CA SER A 178 -10.07 0.46 12.87
C SER A 178 -9.76 1.28 11.62
N LEU A 179 -10.21 2.53 11.58
CA LEU A 179 -9.83 3.48 10.53
C LEU A 179 -8.40 4.04 10.75
N ALA A 180 -7.83 3.87 11.95
CA ALA A 180 -6.51 4.37 12.30
C ALA A 180 -5.40 3.48 11.73
N CYS A 181 -4.26 4.09 11.38
CA CYS A 181 -3.09 3.37 10.87
C CYS A 181 -1.79 3.87 11.50
N ALA A 182 -0.79 2.99 11.57
CA ALA A 182 0.58 3.35 11.97
C ALA A 182 1.46 3.84 10.82
N ASN A 183 0.94 3.85 9.59
CA ASN A 183 1.66 4.26 8.38
C ASN A 183 0.92 5.40 7.65
N LYS A 184 1.68 6.22 6.91
CA LYS A 184 1.17 7.28 6.02
C LYS A 184 1.64 7.06 4.59
N CYS A 185 1.35 5.88 4.03
CA CYS A 185 1.93 5.45 2.77
C CYS A 185 1.65 6.43 1.61
N VAL A 186 2.62 6.60 0.73
CA VAL A 186 2.57 7.49 -0.45
C VAL A 186 1.58 7.05 -1.54
N PHE A 187 1.06 5.81 -1.46
CA PHE A 187 -0.01 5.31 -2.34
C PHE A 187 -1.34 5.12 -1.60
N CYS A 188 -1.38 5.32 -0.28
CA CYS A 188 -2.63 5.23 0.46
C CYS A 188 -3.45 6.48 0.16
N TRP A 189 -4.39 6.35 -0.78
CA TRP A 189 -5.29 7.39 -1.31
C TRP A 189 -6.05 8.27 -0.29
N ARG A 190 -5.84 8.05 1.01
CA ARG A 190 -6.32 8.82 2.16
C ARG A 190 -5.25 9.68 2.83
N HIS A 191 -4.11 9.90 2.15
CA HIS A 191 -2.82 10.45 2.62
C HIS A 191 -2.81 11.34 3.87
N HIS A 192 -3.78 12.23 4.06
CA HIS A 192 -3.82 13.22 5.14
C HIS A 192 -5.10 13.24 5.97
N THR A 193 -6.15 12.47 5.62
CA THR A 193 -7.47 12.56 6.28
C THR A 193 -7.73 11.46 7.29
N ASN A 194 -7.07 10.30 7.17
CA ASN A 194 -7.28 9.21 8.12
C ASN A 194 -6.61 9.47 9.48
N PRO A 195 -7.23 9.00 10.58
CA PRO A 195 -6.59 8.96 11.88
C PRO A 195 -5.29 8.16 11.83
N VAL A 196 -4.30 8.59 12.60
CA VAL A 196 -3.02 7.90 12.72
C VAL A 196 -2.66 7.69 14.19
N GLY A 197 -2.03 6.58 14.49
CA GLY A 197 -1.61 6.22 15.83
C GLY A 197 -0.71 4.98 15.84
N THR A 198 0.12 4.90 16.87
CA THR A 198 0.96 3.73 17.19
C THR A 198 0.31 2.83 18.24
N GLU A 199 -0.78 3.27 18.85
CA GLU A 199 -1.53 2.58 19.91
C GLU A 199 -3.00 3.00 19.88
N TRP A 200 -3.86 2.24 20.57
CA TRP A 200 -5.27 2.55 20.71
C TRP A 200 -5.50 3.63 21.76
N LYS A 201 -6.16 4.74 21.38
CA LYS A 201 -6.44 5.88 22.27
C LYS A 201 -7.83 6.49 22.09
N TRP A 202 -8.72 5.76 21.42
CA TRP A 202 -10.06 6.24 21.07
C TRP A 202 -11.13 5.51 21.88
N THR A 203 -12.34 6.08 21.89
CA THR A 203 -13.53 5.35 22.33
C THR A 203 -13.59 4.02 21.60
N MET A 204 -13.81 2.94 22.35
CA MET A 204 -13.82 1.59 21.83
C MET A 204 -15.26 1.06 21.81
N ASP A 205 -15.73 0.71 20.64
CA ASP A 205 -17.01 0.04 20.45
C ASP A 205 -16.84 -1.47 20.65
N GLU A 206 -17.87 -2.11 21.19
CA GLU A 206 -17.88 -3.56 21.42
C GLU A 206 -17.89 -4.35 20.09
N PRO A 207 -17.19 -5.50 20.01
CA PRO A 207 -17.01 -6.26 18.78
C PRO A 207 -18.35 -6.79 18.22
N GLN A 208 -19.29 -7.13 19.10
CA GLN A 208 -20.65 -7.53 18.71
C GLN A 208 -21.38 -6.39 17.98
N ALA A 209 -21.30 -5.16 18.50
CA ALA A 209 -21.94 -4.00 17.86
C ALA A 209 -21.30 -3.69 16.51
N ILE A 210 -19.97 -3.81 16.39
CA ILE A 210 -19.25 -3.64 15.12
C ILE A 210 -19.67 -4.72 14.12
N PHE A 211 -19.75 -5.97 14.56
CA PHE A 211 -20.12 -7.11 13.73
C PHE A 211 -21.54 -6.98 13.18
N ASP A 212 -22.51 -6.70 14.06
CA ASP A 212 -23.91 -6.50 13.68
C ASP A 212 -24.07 -5.27 12.79
N GLY A 213 -23.37 -4.18 13.11
CA GLY A 213 -23.32 -2.97 12.30
C GLY A 213 -22.79 -3.24 10.89
N ALA A 214 -21.70 -4.01 10.76
CA ALA A 214 -21.09 -4.36 9.49
C ALA A 214 -22.03 -5.21 8.63
N LEU A 215 -22.60 -6.28 9.19
CA LEU A 215 -23.54 -7.14 8.47
C LEU A 215 -24.80 -6.39 8.05
N ASN A 216 -25.39 -5.60 8.95
CA ASN A 216 -26.59 -4.83 8.65
C ASN A 216 -26.33 -3.78 7.56
N ASN A 217 -25.24 -3.04 7.66
CA ASN A 217 -24.88 -2.04 6.67
C ASN A 217 -24.50 -2.66 5.32
N HIS A 218 -23.75 -3.77 5.30
CA HIS A 218 -23.46 -4.51 4.07
C HIS A 218 -24.75 -4.99 3.40
N THR A 219 -25.65 -5.61 4.17
CA THR A 219 -26.94 -6.09 3.66
C THR A 219 -27.81 -4.94 3.13
N LYS A 220 -27.85 -3.79 3.81
CA LYS A 220 -28.53 -2.58 3.31
C LYS A 220 -27.93 -2.09 1.99
N LEU A 221 -26.61 -2.11 1.85
CA LEU A 221 -25.93 -1.76 0.59
C LEU A 221 -26.28 -2.74 -0.53
N ILE A 222 -26.34 -4.04 -0.27
CA ILE A 222 -26.80 -5.04 -1.26
C ILE A 222 -28.25 -4.82 -1.65
N LYS A 223 -29.15 -4.54 -0.69
CA LYS A 223 -30.58 -4.29 -0.96
C LYS A 223 -30.82 -3.16 -1.97
N GLN A 224 -29.95 -2.16 -2.03
CA GLN A 224 -30.02 -1.07 -3.02
C GLN A 224 -29.87 -1.55 -4.47
N PHE A 225 -29.34 -2.76 -4.69
CA PHE A 225 -29.22 -3.37 -6.02
C PHE A 225 -30.49 -4.12 -6.46
N LYS A 226 -31.52 -4.21 -5.62
CA LYS A 226 -32.78 -4.86 -5.98
C LYS A 226 -33.45 -4.12 -7.14
N GLY A 227 -33.71 -4.82 -8.23
CA GLY A 227 -34.35 -4.25 -9.43
C GLY A 227 -33.41 -3.41 -10.30
N VAL A 228 -32.13 -3.28 -9.95
CA VAL A 228 -31.16 -2.57 -10.80
C VAL A 228 -30.90 -3.37 -12.08
N PRO A 229 -30.96 -2.76 -13.28
CA PRO A 229 -30.72 -3.45 -14.53
C PRO A 229 -29.41 -4.23 -14.57
N GLY A 230 -29.50 -5.48 -15.06
CA GLY A 230 -28.38 -6.40 -15.21
C GLY A 230 -28.00 -7.17 -13.94
N VAL A 231 -28.55 -6.85 -12.77
CA VAL A 231 -28.34 -7.65 -11.55
C VAL A 231 -29.05 -9.01 -11.69
N LYS A 232 -28.31 -10.08 -11.39
CA LYS A 232 -28.82 -11.46 -11.48
C LYS A 232 -29.53 -11.84 -10.18
N ALA A 233 -30.71 -12.45 -10.29
CA ALA A 233 -31.59 -12.70 -9.14
C ALA A 233 -31.02 -13.73 -8.16
N ASP A 234 -30.40 -14.79 -8.68
CA ASP A 234 -29.62 -15.79 -7.93
C ASP A 234 -28.46 -15.15 -7.15
N ARG A 235 -27.64 -14.33 -7.83
CA ARG A 235 -26.50 -13.65 -7.20
C ARG A 235 -26.93 -12.61 -6.18
N PHE A 236 -28.04 -11.91 -6.42
CA PHE A 236 -28.61 -11.01 -5.43
C PHE A 236 -29.06 -11.77 -4.17
N ALA A 237 -29.74 -12.91 -4.33
CA ALA A 237 -30.16 -13.75 -3.21
C ALA A 237 -28.97 -14.26 -2.39
N GLU A 238 -27.92 -14.74 -3.06
CA GLU A 238 -26.67 -15.18 -2.40
C GLU A 238 -25.94 -14.04 -1.67
N ALA A 239 -25.92 -12.84 -2.25
CA ALA A 239 -25.22 -11.67 -1.71
C ALA A 239 -25.84 -11.14 -0.40
N MET A 240 -27.10 -11.49 -0.12
CA MET A 240 -27.77 -11.16 1.14
C MET A 240 -27.17 -11.90 2.35
N THR A 241 -26.37 -12.94 2.11
CA THR A 241 -25.70 -13.71 3.16
C THR A 241 -24.19 -13.76 2.86
N PRO A 242 -23.41 -12.82 3.41
CA PRO A 242 -21.95 -12.84 3.27
C PRO A 242 -21.35 -14.17 3.71
N GLN A 243 -20.29 -14.61 3.03
CA GLN A 243 -19.50 -15.81 3.36
C GLN A 243 -18.03 -15.49 3.60
N HIS A 244 -17.61 -14.30 3.19
CA HIS A 244 -16.23 -13.84 3.30
C HIS A 244 -16.23 -12.44 3.91
N CYS A 245 -15.29 -12.18 4.81
CA CYS A 245 -15.05 -10.88 5.39
C CYS A 245 -13.60 -10.46 5.09
N ALA A 246 -13.45 -9.43 4.26
CA ALA A 246 -12.18 -8.77 4.00
C ALA A 246 -11.98 -7.66 5.04
N LEU A 247 -11.12 -7.93 6.01
CA LEU A 247 -10.62 -6.96 6.99
C LEU A 247 -9.46 -6.20 6.33
N SER A 248 -9.80 -5.33 5.39
CA SER A 248 -8.82 -4.64 4.53
C SER A 248 -9.32 -3.35 3.92
N LEU A 249 -10.39 -2.76 4.46
CA LEU A 249 -11.03 -1.60 3.86
C LEU A 249 -10.14 -0.35 3.91
N VAL A 250 -9.73 0.04 5.10
CA VAL A 250 -8.87 1.19 5.39
C VAL A 250 -8.38 1.08 6.84
N GLY A 251 -7.29 1.77 7.17
CA GLY A 251 -6.66 1.68 8.49
C GLY A 251 -5.91 0.36 8.69
N GLU A 252 -5.65 0.04 9.95
CA GLU A 252 -4.95 -1.17 10.39
C GLU A 252 -5.87 -2.00 11.30
N PRO A 253 -6.52 -3.06 10.78
CA PRO A 253 -7.49 -3.86 11.53
C PRO A 253 -6.92 -4.48 12.80
N ILE A 254 -5.64 -4.88 12.80
CA ILE A 254 -5.02 -5.56 13.94
C ILE A 254 -4.79 -4.63 15.14
N MET A 255 -4.86 -3.31 14.92
CA MET A 255 -4.79 -2.30 15.98
C MET A 255 -6.01 -2.33 16.90
N TYR A 256 -7.15 -2.90 16.46
CA TYR A 256 -8.35 -2.99 17.29
C TYR A 256 -8.13 -3.99 18.44
N PRO A 257 -8.19 -3.56 19.72
CA PRO A 257 -7.81 -4.41 20.86
C PRO A 257 -8.60 -5.72 20.98
N GLN A 258 -9.85 -5.73 20.50
CA GLN A 258 -10.73 -6.91 20.56
C GLN A 258 -10.86 -7.62 19.19
N ILE A 259 -9.84 -7.52 18.32
CA ILE A 259 -9.84 -8.16 17.00
C ILE A 259 -10.10 -9.67 17.06
N ASN A 260 -9.60 -10.35 18.09
CA ASN A 260 -9.82 -11.80 18.28
C ASN A 260 -11.29 -12.14 18.57
N GLU A 261 -12.01 -11.31 19.32
CA GLU A 261 -13.46 -11.49 19.52
C GLU A 261 -14.20 -11.26 18.20
N PHE A 262 -13.85 -10.21 17.46
CA PHE A 262 -14.44 -9.94 16.15
C PHE A 262 -14.25 -11.10 15.17
N VAL A 263 -13.05 -11.69 15.11
CA VAL A 263 -12.77 -12.88 14.29
C VAL A 263 -13.60 -14.08 14.73
N ARG A 264 -13.74 -14.32 16.06
CA ARG A 264 -14.60 -15.39 16.57
C ARG A 264 -16.06 -15.21 16.17
N LEU A 265 -16.59 -14.00 16.19
CA LEU A 265 -17.96 -13.69 15.73
C LEU A 265 -18.16 -14.01 14.24
N LEU A 266 -17.18 -13.67 13.40
CA LEU A 266 -17.19 -14.04 11.98
C LEU A 266 -17.26 -15.57 11.81
N HIS A 267 -16.36 -16.29 12.48
CA HIS A 267 -16.24 -17.75 12.34
C HIS A 267 -17.44 -18.50 12.93
N ALA A 268 -18.03 -18.00 14.01
CA ALA A 268 -19.27 -18.53 14.60
C ALA A 268 -20.46 -18.45 13.64
N ARG A 269 -20.43 -17.53 12.65
CA ARG A 269 -21.41 -17.44 11.56
C ARG A 269 -20.91 -18.07 10.25
N HIS A 270 -19.85 -18.86 10.30
CA HIS A 270 -19.22 -19.49 9.12
C HIS A 270 -18.78 -18.47 8.05
N ILE A 271 -18.40 -17.26 8.47
CA ILE A 271 -17.85 -16.24 7.58
C ILE A 271 -16.32 -16.35 7.64
N SER A 272 -15.71 -16.74 6.53
CA SER A 272 -14.25 -16.77 6.40
C SER A 272 -13.62 -15.37 6.53
N SER A 273 -12.47 -15.27 7.19
CA SER A 273 -11.82 -14.00 7.52
C SER A 273 -10.48 -13.82 6.77
N PHE A 274 -10.33 -12.66 6.13
CA PHE A 274 -9.13 -12.28 5.38
C PHE A 274 -8.60 -10.99 5.97
N LEU A 275 -7.58 -11.09 6.83
CA LEU A 275 -6.99 -9.94 7.53
C LEU A 275 -5.75 -9.46 6.80
N VAL A 276 -5.68 -8.16 6.54
CA VAL A 276 -4.51 -7.51 5.94
C VAL A 276 -3.88 -6.58 6.98
N THR A 277 -2.56 -6.70 7.17
CA THR A 277 -1.77 -5.84 8.05
C THR A 277 -0.59 -5.19 7.31
N ASN A 278 -0.14 -4.05 7.81
CA ASN A 278 1.03 -3.31 7.36
C ASN A 278 2.36 -3.75 7.98
N ALA A 279 2.36 -4.82 8.80
CA ALA A 279 3.54 -5.35 9.51
C ALA A 279 4.22 -4.34 10.45
N GLN A 280 3.43 -3.55 11.16
CA GLN A 280 3.94 -2.68 12.22
C GLN A 280 3.53 -3.11 13.63
N PHE A 281 2.90 -4.27 13.80
CA PHE A 281 2.33 -4.74 15.05
C PHE A 281 2.68 -6.23 15.30
N PRO A 282 3.98 -6.56 15.51
CA PRO A 282 4.42 -7.96 15.59
C PRO A 282 3.84 -8.71 16.79
N GLN A 283 3.58 -8.04 17.91
CA GLN A 283 3.00 -8.68 19.09
C GLN A 283 1.53 -9.02 18.85
N GLU A 284 0.77 -8.09 18.29
CA GLU A 284 -0.62 -8.27 17.92
C GLU A 284 -0.76 -9.35 16.85
N ILE A 285 0.21 -9.42 15.91
CA ILE A 285 0.31 -10.56 15.00
C ILE A 285 0.46 -11.82 15.82
N ARG A 286 1.45 -11.99 16.70
CA ARG A 286 1.63 -13.22 17.51
C ARG A 286 0.37 -13.61 18.29
N ASP A 287 -0.33 -12.65 18.86
CA ASP A 287 -1.52 -12.86 19.69
C ASP A 287 -2.82 -13.08 18.87
N LEU A 288 -2.81 -12.80 17.57
CA LEU A 288 -3.96 -12.99 16.68
C LEU A 288 -4.39 -14.47 16.63
N LEU A 289 -5.64 -14.76 16.96
CA LEU A 289 -6.23 -16.08 16.75
C LEU A 289 -6.28 -16.42 15.25
N PRO A 290 -6.32 -17.72 14.91
CA PRO A 290 -6.33 -18.11 13.51
C PRO A 290 -7.43 -17.41 12.69
N VAL A 291 -7.04 -16.83 11.56
CA VAL A 291 -7.94 -16.29 10.52
C VAL A 291 -7.94 -17.24 9.33
N THR A 292 -8.89 -17.11 8.40
CA THR A 292 -8.90 -17.98 7.22
C THR A 292 -7.68 -17.74 6.33
N GLN A 293 -7.24 -16.49 6.19
CA GLN A 293 -6.00 -16.15 5.50
C GLN A 293 -5.43 -14.81 6.00
N LEU A 294 -4.17 -14.81 6.44
CA LEU A 294 -3.47 -13.64 6.95
C LEU A 294 -2.57 -13.05 5.86
N TYR A 295 -2.72 -11.76 5.60
CA TYR A 295 -1.93 -11.03 4.61
C TYR A 295 -1.04 -10.02 5.31
N VAL A 296 0.20 -9.92 4.84
CA VAL A 296 1.06 -8.77 5.09
C VAL A 296 1.26 -8.01 3.78
N SER A 297 1.15 -6.68 3.84
CA SER A 297 1.56 -5.82 2.72
C SER A 297 3.06 -5.57 2.83
N VAL A 298 3.81 -5.91 1.78
CA VAL A 298 5.26 -5.72 1.68
C VAL A 298 5.49 -4.76 0.52
N ASP A 299 5.52 -3.48 0.84
CA ASP A 299 5.48 -2.41 -0.16
C ASP A 299 6.90 -1.93 -0.55
N ALA A 300 7.91 -2.39 0.19
CA ALA A 300 9.32 -2.05 0.06
C ALA A 300 10.21 -3.20 0.54
N ALA A 301 11.43 -3.33 0.00
CA ALA A 301 12.36 -4.40 0.39
C ALA A 301 13.58 -3.94 1.19
N THR A 302 13.77 -2.63 1.39
CA THR A 302 14.84 -2.06 2.22
C THR A 302 14.27 -1.11 3.27
N LYS A 303 15.05 -0.82 4.31
CA LYS A 303 14.66 0.13 5.37
C LYS A 303 14.41 1.52 4.80
N GLU A 304 15.25 1.94 3.86
CA GLU A 304 15.21 3.24 3.22
C GLU A 304 13.99 3.36 2.30
N SER A 305 13.70 2.34 1.49
CA SER A 305 12.51 2.33 0.63
C SER A 305 11.23 2.24 1.45
N LEU A 306 11.19 1.44 2.52
CA LEU A 306 10.03 1.34 3.42
C LEU A 306 9.74 2.69 4.10
N LYS A 307 10.78 3.40 4.57
CA LYS A 307 10.62 4.73 5.16
C LYS A 307 10.04 5.74 4.17
N LYS A 308 10.49 5.71 2.91
CA LYS A 308 10.04 6.61 1.84
C LYS A 308 8.60 6.32 1.42
N ILE A 309 8.28 5.04 1.23
CA ILE A 309 7.01 4.58 0.68
C ILE A 309 5.92 4.54 1.75
N ASP A 310 6.16 3.88 2.88
CA ASP A 310 5.12 3.65 3.90
C ASP A 310 5.01 4.76 4.92
N ARG A 311 6.07 5.56 5.08
CA ARG A 311 6.15 6.65 6.06
C ARG A 311 5.62 6.21 7.44
N PRO A 312 6.20 5.14 8.03
CA PRO A 312 5.76 4.60 9.31
C PRO A 312 5.98 5.61 10.44
N LEU A 313 5.13 5.56 11.45
CA LEU A 313 5.21 6.44 12.64
C LEU A 313 6.20 5.92 13.69
N PHE A 314 6.40 4.60 13.75
CA PHE A 314 7.34 3.97 14.67
C PHE A 314 8.79 4.32 14.31
N LYS A 315 9.63 4.59 15.32
CA LYS A 315 11.08 4.82 15.11
C LYS A 315 11.81 3.53 14.76
N ASP A 316 11.35 2.41 15.33
CA ASP A 316 11.82 1.04 15.16
C ASP A 316 11.08 0.29 14.03
N PHE A 317 10.43 1.02 13.11
CA PHE A 317 9.55 0.47 12.06
C PHE A 317 10.13 -0.70 11.28
N TRP A 318 11.44 -0.68 10.99
CA TRP A 318 12.10 -1.74 10.23
C TRP A 318 12.23 -3.02 11.04
N GLN A 319 12.59 -2.93 12.32
CA GLN A 319 12.67 -4.11 13.18
C GLN A 319 11.28 -4.70 13.37
N ARG A 320 10.26 -3.86 13.60
CA ARG A 320 8.85 -4.29 13.68
C ARG A 320 8.38 -5.00 12.42
N PHE A 321 8.81 -4.52 11.26
CA PHE A 321 8.52 -5.14 9.98
C PHE A 321 9.13 -6.54 9.89
N ILE A 322 10.43 -6.69 10.14
CA ILE A 322 11.13 -7.99 10.16
C ILE A 322 10.53 -8.95 11.19
N ASP A 323 10.21 -8.47 12.39
CA ASP A 323 9.60 -9.25 13.45
C ASP A 323 8.18 -9.69 13.07
N SER A 324 7.44 -8.86 12.33
CA SER A 324 6.11 -9.20 11.82
C SER A 324 6.19 -10.29 10.77
N LEU A 325 7.16 -10.22 9.84
CA LEU A 325 7.40 -11.26 8.84
C LEU A 325 7.74 -12.61 9.51
N THR A 326 8.58 -12.56 10.55
CA THR A 326 8.91 -13.73 11.37
C THR A 326 7.69 -14.27 12.11
N ALA A 327 6.89 -13.38 12.70
CA ALA A 327 5.66 -13.78 13.40
C ALA A 327 4.63 -14.41 12.45
N LEU A 328 4.55 -13.96 11.18
CA LEU A 328 3.71 -14.59 10.16
C LEU A 328 4.14 -16.03 9.88
N ARG A 329 5.44 -16.28 9.69
CA ARG A 329 5.99 -17.63 9.48
C ARG A 329 5.56 -18.59 10.58
N ASP A 330 5.64 -18.13 11.82
CA ASP A 330 5.42 -18.95 13.00
C ASP A 330 3.90 -19.15 13.30
N LYS A 331 3.00 -18.56 12.51
CA LYS A 331 1.55 -18.66 12.75
C LYS A 331 0.92 -20.03 12.49
N GLY A 332 1.54 -20.86 11.65
CA GLY A 332 0.97 -22.16 11.28
C GLY A 332 -0.41 -22.09 10.61
N GLN A 333 -0.71 -21.00 9.90
CA GLN A 333 -1.95 -20.80 9.15
C GLN A 333 -1.64 -20.27 7.74
N ARG A 334 -2.65 -20.22 6.87
CA ARG A 334 -2.48 -19.68 5.51
C ARG A 334 -2.05 -18.21 5.55
N THR A 335 -0.86 -17.95 5.03
CA THR A 335 -0.21 -16.63 4.99
C THR A 335 0.04 -16.17 3.56
N VAL A 336 -0.06 -14.86 3.33
CA VAL A 336 0.16 -14.24 2.02
C VAL A 336 1.03 -13.01 2.14
N TYR A 337 2.06 -12.93 1.31
CA TYR A 337 2.77 -11.69 1.07
C TYR A 337 2.14 -11.00 -0.12
N ARG A 338 1.60 -9.80 0.10
CA ARG A 338 1.10 -8.97 -0.98
C ARG A 338 2.13 -7.88 -1.27
N LEU A 339 2.89 -8.09 -2.35
CA LEU A 339 3.93 -7.17 -2.80
C LEU A 339 3.30 -6.07 -3.65
N THR A 340 3.29 -4.84 -3.14
CA THR A 340 2.81 -3.70 -3.93
C THR A 340 3.98 -3.07 -4.68
N LEU A 341 4.04 -3.29 -5.98
CA LEU A 341 5.11 -2.73 -6.83
C LEU A 341 4.75 -1.30 -7.26
N VAL A 342 5.55 -0.33 -6.79
CA VAL A 342 5.52 1.07 -7.22
C VAL A 342 6.56 1.25 -8.34
N LYS A 343 6.11 1.67 -9.53
CA LYS A 343 7.01 1.99 -10.66
C LYS A 343 8.04 3.04 -10.21
N ALA A 344 9.32 2.82 -10.53
CA ALA A 344 10.50 3.63 -10.17
C ALA A 344 11.14 3.40 -8.77
N PHE A 345 10.54 2.59 -7.88
CA PHE A 345 11.14 2.34 -6.55
C PHE A 345 11.59 0.88 -6.33
N ASN A 346 11.02 -0.10 -7.05
CA ASN A 346 11.10 -1.51 -6.62
C ASN A 346 11.84 -2.45 -7.60
N THR A 347 12.35 -1.98 -8.75
CA THR A 347 12.96 -2.87 -9.76
C THR A 347 14.41 -3.24 -9.47
N GLU A 348 15.13 -2.43 -8.70
CA GLU A 348 16.53 -2.69 -8.31
C GLU A 348 16.65 -3.49 -6.99
N GLU A 349 15.54 -3.73 -6.29
CA GLU A 349 15.51 -4.37 -4.96
C GLU A 349 15.03 -5.84 -5.00
N LEU A 350 15.00 -6.49 -6.16
CA LEU A 350 14.44 -7.85 -6.31
C LEU A 350 15.08 -8.88 -5.38
N ASP A 351 16.41 -8.86 -5.25
CA ASP A 351 17.14 -9.77 -4.35
C ASP A 351 16.76 -9.55 -2.89
N ASN A 352 16.42 -8.31 -2.51
CA ASN A 352 16.00 -8.00 -1.15
C ASN A 352 14.57 -8.51 -0.90
N TYR A 353 13.67 -8.43 -1.89
CA TYR A 353 12.36 -9.09 -1.78
C TYR A 353 12.51 -10.60 -1.60
N ALA A 354 13.43 -11.25 -2.32
CA ALA A 354 13.69 -12.68 -2.17
C ALA A 354 14.12 -13.01 -0.73
N LYS A 355 15.04 -12.23 -0.14
CA LYS A 355 15.45 -12.40 1.27
C LYS A 355 14.29 -12.26 2.25
N LEU A 356 13.40 -11.29 2.05
CA LEU A 356 12.22 -11.10 2.91
C LEU A 356 11.23 -12.26 2.79
N VAL A 357 11.08 -12.81 1.58
CA VAL A 357 10.28 -14.02 1.37
C VAL A 357 10.91 -15.23 2.05
N SER A 358 12.22 -15.43 1.93
CA SER A 358 12.93 -16.50 2.65
C SER A 358 12.74 -16.38 4.16
N LEU A 359 12.78 -15.15 4.69
CA LEU A 359 12.66 -14.89 6.13
C LEU A 359 11.32 -15.37 6.69
N GLY A 360 10.22 -14.98 6.06
CA GLY A 360 8.88 -15.28 6.58
C GLY A 360 8.14 -16.44 5.92
N ASN A 361 8.70 -17.00 4.84
CA ASN A 361 8.24 -18.22 4.16
C ASN A 361 6.70 -18.32 4.01
N PRO A 362 6.03 -17.35 3.34
CA PRO A 362 4.58 -17.34 3.20
C PRO A 362 4.07 -18.44 2.27
N ASP A 363 2.82 -18.90 2.46
CA ASP A 363 2.20 -19.89 1.59
C ASP A 363 1.95 -19.36 0.16
N PHE A 364 1.65 -18.07 0.04
CA PHE A 364 1.38 -17.42 -1.25
C PHE A 364 2.05 -16.05 -1.36
N ILE A 365 2.40 -15.69 -2.59
CA ILE A 365 2.93 -14.37 -2.93
C ILE A 365 2.05 -13.76 -4.01
N GLU A 366 1.43 -12.63 -3.70
CA GLU A 366 0.65 -11.82 -4.63
C GLU A 366 1.46 -10.60 -5.05
N VAL A 367 1.81 -10.51 -6.33
CA VAL A 367 2.48 -9.33 -6.88
C VAL A 367 1.44 -8.41 -7.51
N LYS A 368 1.31 -7.19 -7.00
CA LYS A 368 0.29 -6.24 -7.42
C LYS A 368 0.91 -4.89 -7.78
N GLY A 369 0.65 -4.40 -8.99
CA GLY A 369 1.01 -3.04 -9.37
C GLY A 369 0.11 -2.00 -8.68
N VAL A 370 0.68 -0.88 -8.26
CA VAL A 370 -0.11 0.25 -7.73
C VAL A 370 -1.12 0.73 -8.78
N ARG A 371 -2.36 0.91 -8.37
CA ARG A 371 -3.39 1.62 -9.15
C ARG A 371 -3.78 2.89 -8.41
N TYR A 372 -3.46 4.03 -8.99
CA TYR A 372 -3.80 5.34 -8.44
C TYR A 372 -5.29 5.64 -8.66
N CYS A 373 -5.97 6.21 -7.67
CA CYS A 373 -7.43 6.44 -7.69
C CYS A 373 -7.86 7.81 -7.11
N GLY A 374 -6.97 8.82 -7.09
CA GLY A 374 -7.29 10.17 -6.61
C GLY A 374 -6.56 11.28 -7.37
N GLU A 375 -6.89 12.53 -7.08
CA GLU A 375 -6.17 13.72 -7.54
C GLU A 375 -4.98 13.98 -6.59
N SER A 376 -3.81 14.27 -7.15
CA SER A 376 -2.70 14.82 -6.38
C SER A 376 -2.11 16.02 -7.08
N ILE A 377 -1.93 17.09 -6.31
CA ILE A 377 -1.21 18.33 -6.62
C ILE A 377 0.31 18.07 -6.59
N VAL A 378 0.75 16.98 -7.22
CA VAL A 378 2.16 16.75 -7.46
C VAL A 378 2.26 16.38 -8.92
N ASP A 379 3.02 17.19 -9.65
CA ASP A 379 3.13 17.18 -11.11
C ASP A 379 3.87 15.93 -11.61
N TYR A 380 3.29 14.75 -11.37
CA TYR A 380 3.71 13.45 -11.89
C TYR A 380 2.90 13.05 -13.13
N ASN A 381 2.31 14.03 -13.81
CA ASN A 381 1.52 13.82 -15.03
C ASN A 381 2.37 13.38 -16.25
N SER A 382 3.70 13.34 -16.15
CA SER A 382 4.59 12.86 -17.22
C SER A 382 5.00 11.38 -17.10
N ILE A 383 4.65 10.66 -16.03
CA ILE A 383 5.03 9.23 -15.83
C ILE A 383 3.80 8.30 -15.90
N PHE A 384 2.76 8.67 -16.62
CA PHE A 384 1.61 7.78 -16.80
C PHE A 384 1.22 7.69 -18.28
N VAL A 385 1.09 6.43 -18.75
CA VAL A 385 0.45 5.93 -20.00
C VAL A 385 1.36 5.19 -21.01
N GLN A 386 2.69 5.26 -20.95
CA GLN A 386 3.55 4.38 -21.76
C GLN A 386 4.39 3.42 -20.88
N GLY A 387 4.12 2.12 -20.95
CA GLY A 387 4.96 1.06 -20.35
C GLY A 387 4.40 0.28 -19.15
N VAL A 388 3.13 0.43 -18.79
CA VAL A 388 2.51 -0.19 -17.59
C VAL A 388 2.32 -1.72 -17.72
N THR A 389 2.41 -2.30 -18.91
CA THR A 389 2.17 -3.75 -19.10
C THR A 389 3.46 -4.57 -19.24
N TYR A 390 4.51 -4.01 -19.82
CA TYR A 390 5.76 -4.75 -20.09
C TYR A 390 6.74 -4.74 -18.92
N GLY A 391 6.92 -3.60 -18.24
CA GLY A 391 7.83 -3.49 -17.10
C GLY A 391 7.44 -4.42 -15.94
N TYR A 392 6.17 -4.42 -15.55
CA TYR A 392 5.66 -5.31 -14.50
C TYR A 392 5.73 -6.80 -14.89
N LYS A 393 5.62 -7.14 -16.19
CA LYS A 393 5.70 -8.52 -16.66
C LYS A 393 7.13 -9.07 -16.57
N LEU A 394 8.14 -8.25 -16.90
CA LEU A 394 9.56 -8.58 -16.74
C LEU A 394 9.98 -8.67 -15.27
N THR A 395 9.56 -7.70 -14.44
CA THR A 395 9.82 -7.73 -12.98
C THR A 395 9.14 -8.93 -12.33
N PHE A 396 7.92 -9.29 -12.74
CA PHE A 396 7.22 -10.48 -12.27
C PHE A 396 7.93 -11.78 -12.67
N LEU A 397 8.39 -11.90 -13.92
CA LEU A 397 9.14 -13.07 -14.40
C LEU A 397 10.49 -13.23 -13.70
N HIS A 398 11.19 -12.12 -13.42
CA HIS A 398 12.47 -12.13 -12.72
C HIS A 398 12.28 -12.47 -11.24
N LEU A 399 11.33 -11.82 -10.56
CA LEU A 399 10.97 -12.16 -9.19
C LEU A 399 10.52 -13.63 -9.07
N TYR A 400 9.70 -14.12 -10.00
CA TYR A 400 9.29 -15.52 -10.01
C TYR A 400 10.48 -16.48 -10.18
N ARG A 401 11.50 -16.13 -10.99
CA ARG A 401 12.73 -16.92 -11.13
C ARG A 401 13.55 -16.94 -9.83
N GLU A 402 13.80 -15.79 -9.22
CA GLU A 402 14.54 -15.68 -7.96
C GLU A 402 13.81 -16.42 -6.82
N LEU A 403 12.49 -16.22 -6.69
CA LEU A 403 11.68 -16.91 -5.70
C LEU A 403 11.65 -18.44 -5.91
N ARG A 404 11.73 -18.93 -7.15
CA ARG A 404 11.80 -20.37 -7.45
C ARG A 404 13.17 -20.97 -7.15
N MET A 405 14.25 -20.18 -7.19
CA MET A 405 15.59 -20.64 -6.80
C MET A 405 15.76 -20.73 -5.28
N VAL A 406 14.98 -19.98 -4.52
CA VAL A 406 15.00 -19.96 -3.05
C VAL A 406 14.13 -21.03 -2.41
N THR A 407 13.11 -21.52 -3.13
CA THR A 407 12.09 -22.47 -2.62
C THR A 407 12.34 -23.93 -3.01
N ASN A 408 13.36 -24.19 -3.84
CA ASN A 408 13.92 -25.53 -4.10
C ASN A 408 15.28 -25.65 -3.40
#